data_AF-A0AAJ0AA10-F1
#
_entry.id   AF-A0AAJ0AA10-F1
#
_cell.length_a   1.000
_cell.length_b   1.000
_cell.length_c   1.000
_cell.angle_alpha   90.00
_cell.angle_beta   90.00
_cell.angle_gamma   90.00
#
_symmetry.space_group_name_H-M   'P 1'
#
loop_
_entity.id
_entity.type
_entity.pdbx_description
1 polymer ?
#
loop_
_entity_poly.entity_id
_entity_poly.type
_entity_poly.pdbx_seq_one_letter_code
_entity_poly.pdbx_strand_id
1 'polypeptide(L)'
;LEKISLTEKKSEYADIRKQAEFLHMPVSKYHKEELVKEEQEVMDQLYRGWLRYWNKESREDYHNGMVGARRFYDFDDMLSYDMFGNTVRGSFKEHFDSIFPYWNDGNMEFKDIEITALSKEY
;
A
#
# COMPACT_ATOMS: atom_id res chain seq x y z
N LEU A 1 -14.36 -9.22 19.02
CA LEU A 1 -13.13 -9.34 18.20
C LEU A 1 -12.44 -7.99 18.27
N GLU A 2 -11.39 -7.88 19.08
CA GLU A 2 -10.55 -6.66 19.11
C GLU A 2 -9.97 -6.42 17.72
N LYS A 3 -10.02 -5.17 17.27
CA LYS A 3 -9.50 -4.77 15.97
C LYS A 3 -8.01 -4.46 16.15
N ILE A 4 -7.13 -5.26 15.54
CA ILE A 4 -5.68 -5.07 15.65
C ILE A 4 -5.18 -4.15 14.52
N SER A 5 -4.47 -3.08 14.91
CA SER A 5 -3.88 -2.07 14.03
C SER A 5 -2.47 -2.46 13.54
N LEU A 6 -2.16 -2.18 12.28
CA LEU A 6 -0.80 -2.27 11.73
C LEU A 6 0.18 -1.24 12.33
N THR A 7 -0.33 -0.14 12.89
CA THR A 7 0.51 0.92 13.46
C THR A 7 0.92 0.64 14.91
N GLU A 8 0.11 -0.12 15.65
CA GLU A 8 0.33 -0.44 17.07
C GLU A 8 1.24 -1.66 17.27
N LYS A 9 1.29 -2.60 16.32
CA LYS A 9 2.08 -3.84 16.41
C LYS A 9 3.18 -3.95 15.35
N LYS A 10 4.06 -2.94 15.28
CA LYS A 10 5.21 -2.90 14.35
C LYS A 10 6.04 -4.19 14.29
N SER A 11 6.12 -4.98 15.38
CA SER A 11 6.94 -6.20 15.45
C SER A 11 6.28 -7.45 14.89
N GLU A 12 4.96 -7.60 14.94
CA GLU A 12 4.26 -8.84 14.51
C GLU A 12 4.12 -8.92 12.99
N TYR A 13 4.07 -7.77 12.31
CA TYR A 13 4.03 -7.67 10.85
C TYR A 13 5.40 -7.48 10.20
N ALA A 14 6.50 -7.49 10.99
CA ALA A 14 7.86 -7.27 10.49
C ALA A 14 8.31 -8.28 9.43
N ASP A 15 7.82 -9.51 9.54
CA ASP A 15 8.12 -10.62 8.65
C ASP A 15 6.82 -11.14 8.03
N ILE A 16 6.75 -11.11 6.71
CA ILE A 16 5.58 -11.54 5.95
C ILE A 16 5.21 -13.00 6.22
N ARG A 17 6.17 -13.85 6.63
CA ARG A 17 5.90 -15.25 6.98
C ARG A 17 4.98 -15.42 8.18
N LYS A 18 4.86 -14.40 9.04
CA LYS A 18 3.98 -14.43 10.22
C LYS A 18 2.56 -13.97 9.93
N GLN A 19 2.29 -13.52 8.70
CA GLN A 19 1.02 -12.95 8.31
C GLN A 19 -0.14 -13.93 8.52
N ALA A 20 -0.03 -15.18 8.04
CA ALA A 20 -1.09 -16.18 8.18
C ALA A 20 -1.39 -16.52 9.65
N GLU A 21 -0.35 -16.63 10.48
CA GLU A 21 -0.49 -16.84 11.93
C GLU A 21 -1.22 -15.67 12.59
N PHE A 22 -0.79 -14.44 12.31
CA PHE A 22 -1.39 -13.21 12.83
C PHE A 22 -2.85 -13.06 12.40
N LEU A 23 -3.16 -13.33 11.14
CA LEU A 23 -4.50 -13.23 10.57
C LEU A 23 -5.42 -14.36 11.05
N HIS A 24 -4.87 -15.40 11.67
CA HIS A 24 -5.59 -16.64 11.98
C HIS A 24 -6.26 -17.25 10.73
N MET A 25 -5.57 -17.20 9.59
CA MET A 25 -6.06 -17.70 8.30
C MET A 25 -5.09 -18.73 7.71
N PRO A 26 -5.58 -19.72 6.94
CA PRO A 26 -4.70 -20.56 6.15
C PRO A 26 -3.99 -19.72 5.10
N VAL A 27 -2.75 -20.08 4.79
CA VAL A 27 -2.00 -19.47 3.69
C VAL A 27 -2.75 -19.68 2.37
N SER A 28 -2.81 -18.64 1.53
CA SER A 28 -3.33 -18.73 0.17
C SER A 28 -2.77 -19.93 -0.60
N LYS A 29 -3.62 -20.64 -1.34
CA LYS A 29 -3.20 -21.74 -2.23
C LYS A 29 -2.26 -21.31 -3.36
N TYR A 30 -2.15 -19.99 -3.59
CA TYR A 30 -1.26 -19.39 -4.59
C TYR A 30 0.07 -18.93 -4.01
N HIS A 31 0.25 -19.02 -2.69
CA HIS A 31 1.51 -18.69 -2.05
C HIS A 31 2.62 -19.60 -2.56
N LYS A 32 3.77 -18.98 -2.81
CA LYS A 32 5.00 -19.61 -3.30
C LYS A 32 6.13 -19.16 -2.40
N GLU A 33 6.73 -20.09 -1.65
CA GLU A 33 7.81 -19.76 -0.70
C GLU A 33 8.98 -19.05 -1.39
N GLU A 34 9.25 -19.37 -2.66
CA GLU A 34 10.29 -18.71 -3.44
C GLU A 34 10.01 -17.25 -3.79
N LEU A 35 8.80 -16.74 -3.51
CA LEU A 35 8.38 -15.35 -3.72
C LEU A 35 8.21 -14.54 -2.42
N VAL A 36 8.61 -15.09 -1.27
CA VAL A 36 8.47 -14.41 0.02
C VAL A 36 9.23 -13.08 0.05
N LYS A 37 10.33 -12.96 -0.69
CA LYS A 37 11.09 -11.71 -0.77
C LYS A 37 10.24 -10.61 -1.45
N GLU A 38 9.55 -10.95 -2.53
CA GLU A 38 8.67 -10.08 -3.28
C GLU A 38 7.45 -9.67 -2.44
N GLU A 39 6.86 -10.61 -1.68
CA GLU A 39 5.77 -10.30 -0.75
C GLU A 39 6.21 -9.33 0.36
N GLN A 40 7.41 -9.55 0.92
CA GLN A 40 8.00 -8.67 1.91
C GLN A 40 8.27 -7.27 1.34
N GLU A 41 8.77 -7.18 0.11
CA GLU A 41 9.01 -5.91 -0.57
C GLU A 41 7.71 -5.11 -0.76
N VAL A 42 6.62 -5.77 -1.15
CA VAL A 42 5.29 -5.15 -1.26
C VAL A 42 4.80 -4.66 0.11
N MET A 43 4.98 -5.44 1.17
CA MET A 43 4.63 -5.03 2.54
C MET A 43 5.38 -3.76 2.95
N ASP A 44 6.69 -3.73 2.71
CA ASP A 44 7.57 -2.65 3.17
C ASP A 44 7.45 -1.39 2.32
N GLN A 45 7.47 -1.52 0.99
CA GLN A 45 7.43 -0.38 0.10
C GLN A 45 6.04 0.19 -0.08
N LEU A 46 5.02 -0.66 -0.30
CA LEU A 46 3.68 -0.15 -0.58
C LEU A 46 2.91 0.09 0.71
N TYR A 47 2.60 -0.95 1.49
CA TYR A 47 1.67 -0.77 2.61
C TYR A 47 2.26 0.04 3.76
N ARG A 48 3.47 -0.31 4.21
CA ARG A 48 4.17 0.45 5.27
C ARG A 48 4.65 1.80 4.77
N GLY A 49 5.13 1.86 3.53
CA GLY A 49 5.50 3.11 2.88
C GLY A 49 4.34 4.09 2.84
N TRP A 50 3.15 3.66 2.41
CA TRP A 50 1.93 4.47 2.40
C TRP A 50 1.49 4.88 3.80
N LEU A 51 1.45 3.95 4.77
CA LEU A 51 1.11 4.29 6.15
C LEU A 51 2.05 5.35 6.74
N ARG A 52 3.35 5.23 6.46
CA ARG A 52 4.33 6.23 6.91
C ARG A 52 4.11 7.56 6.21
N TYR A 53 3.99 7.56 4.89
CA TYR A 53 3.78 8.77 4.10
C TYR A 53 2.53 9.52 4.58
N TRP A 54 1.40 8.83 4.61
CA TRP A 54 0.11 9.45 4.88
C TRP A 54 -0.03 9.98 6.30
N ASN A 55 0.52 9.26 7.28
CA ASN A 55 0.36 9.63 8.68
C ASN A 55 1.47 10.56 9.21
N LYS A 56 2.53 10.80 8.43
CA LYS A 56 3.73 11.54 8.91
C LYS A 56 4.31 12.54 7.91
N GLU A 57 4.14 12.35 6.61
CA GLU A 57 4.86 13.11 5.56
C GLU A 57 3.92 13.96 4.70
N SER A 58 2.70 13.48 4.44
CA SER A 58 1.74 14.05 3.47
C SER A 58 1.45 15.55 3.66
N ARG A 59 1.25 16.00 4.89
CA ARG A 59 0.96 17.42 5.20
C ARG A 59 2.09 18.36 4.78
N GLU A 60 3.33 17.95 5.00
CA GLU A 60 4.50 18.75 4.63
C GLU A 60 4.77 18.64 3.12
N ASP A 61 4.71 17.43 2.58
CA ASP A 61 4.97 17.13 1.16
C ASP A 61 3.97 17.80 0.21
N TYR A 62 2.75 18.09 0.68
CA TYR A 62 1.75 18.88 -0.04
C TYR A 62 2.30 20.22 -0.53
N HIS A 63 3.05 20.94 0.31
CA HIS A 63 3.63 22.22 -0.06
C HIS A 63 4.77 22.09 -1.10
N ASN A 64 5.25 20.87 -1.32
CA ASN A 64 6.32 20.52 -2.26
C ASN A 64 5.80 19.80 -3.52
N GLY A 65 4.49 19.87 -3.80
CA GLY A 65 3.92 19.25 -5.01
C GLY A 65 3.77 17.74 -4.92
N MET A 66 3.72 17.20 -3.69
CA MET A 66 3.47 15.78 -3.39
C MET A 66 4.53 14.83 -3.97
N VAL A 67 5.79 15.26 -4.08
CA VAL A 67 6.90 14.45 -4.65
C VAL A 67 7.07 13.14 -3.89
N GLY A 68 6.86 13.17 -2.57
CA GLY A 68 6.85 11.99 -1.73
C GLY A 68 5.78 10.97 -2.16
N ALA A 69 4.54 11.37 -2.42
CA ALA A 69 3.49 10.44 -2.87
C ALA A 69 3.77 9.85 -4.25
N ARG A 70 4.38 10.62 -5.16
CA ARG A 70 4.63 10.20 -6.55
C ARG A 70 5.49 8.94 -6.65
N ARG A 71 6.33 8.64 -5.65
CA ARG A 71 7.22 7.45 -5.65
C ARG A 71 6.49 6.11 -5.67
N PHE A 72 5.22 6.09 -5.31
CA PHE A 72 4.42 4.86 -5.24
C PHE A 72 3.72 4.53 -6.56
N TYR A 73 3.93 5.34 -7.60
CA TYR A 73 3.16 5.26 -8.83
C TYR A 73 4.07 5.24 -10.06
N ASP A 74 3.80 4.28 -10.93
CA ASP A 74 4.18 4.35 -12.33
C ASP A 74 3.04 5.00 -13.11
N PHE A 75 3.15 6.30 -13.37
CA PHE A 75 2.04 7.06 -13.96
C PHE A 75 1.66 6.63 -15.38
N ASP A 76 2.61 6.08 -16.14
CA ASP A 76 2.38 5.66 -17.52
C ASP A 76 1.56 4.36 -17.54
N ASP A 77 1.81 3.46 -16.58
CA ASP A 77 1.18 2.16 -16.51
C ASP A 77 0.04 2.04 -15.49
N MET A 78 -0.18 3.07 -14.66
CA MET A 78 -1.22 3.05 -13.66
C MET A 78 -2.62 3.26 -14.23
N LEU A 79 -3.52 2.41 -13.77
CA LEU A 79 -4.97 2.58 -13.86
C LEU A 79 -5.54 2.65 -12.45
N SER A 80 -6.64 3.38 -12.26
CA SER A 80 -7.39 3.36 -10.99
C SER A 80 -8.85 3.02 -11.25
N TYR A 81 -9.41 2.21 -10.36
CA TYR A 81 -10.83 1.95 -10.31
C TYR A 81 -11.28 2.09 -8.86
N ASP A 82 -12.26 2.95 -8.62
CA ASP A 82 -12.84 3.15 -7.31
C ASP A 82 -14.36 3.39 -7.41
N MET A 83 -14.97 3.77 -6.29
CA MET A 83 -16.41 4.03 -6.22
C MET A 83 -16.85 5.27 -7.03
N PHE A 84 -15.91 6.10 -7.48
CA PHE A 84 -16.15 7.35 -8.21
C PHE A 84 -15.85 7.23 -9.71
N GLY A 85 -15.26 6.11 -10.16
CA GLY A 85 -15.14 5.79 -11.56
C GLY A 85 -13.87 5.03 -11.91
N ASN A 86 -13.51 5.12 -13.19
CA ASN A 86 -12.32 4.50 -13.74
C ASN A 86 -11.43 5.58 -14.36
N THR A 87 -10.17 5.61 -13.95
CA THR A 87 -9.13 6.35 -14.66
C THR A 87 -8.32 5.37 -15.49
N VAL A 88 -8.47 5.49 -16.81
CA VAL A 88 -7.77 4.62 -17.77
C VAL A 88 -6.26 4.85 -17.71
N ARG A 89 -5.50 3.84 -18.15
CA ARG A 89 -4.04 3.88 -18.25
C ARG A 89 -3.57 5.14 -19.00
N GLY A 90 -2.51 5.77 -18.51
CA GLY A 90 -1.96 7.02 -19.04
C GLY A 90 -2.72 8.29 -18.64
N SER A 91 -3.89 8.18 -17.99
CA SER A 91 -4.66 9.34 -17.49
C SER A 91 -4.54 9.53 -15.97
N PHE A 92 -3.88 8.62 -15.26
CA PHE A 92 -3.83 8.65 -13.79
C PHE A 92 -3.10 9.87 -13.22
N LYS A 93 -2.09 10.39 -13.93
CA LYS A 93 -1.33 11.55 -13.46
C LYS A 93 -2.22 12.79 -13.27
N GLU A 94 -3.09 13.07 -14.23
CA GLU A 94 -4.00 14.23 -14.13
C GLU A 94 -4.99 14.06 -12.99
N HIS A 95 -5.52 12.84 -12.84
CA HIS A 95 -6.40 12.50 -11.71
C HIS A 95 -5.67 12.68 -10.37
N PHE A 96 -4.45 12.15 -10.24
CA PHE A 96 -3.59 12.33 -9.07
C PHE A 96 -3.39 13.82 -8.75
N ASP A 97 -2.95 14.62 -9.73
CA ASP A 97 -2.68 16.05 -9.54
C ASP A 97 -3.95 16.83 -9.12
N SER A 98 -5.13 16.36 -9.52
CA SER A 98 -6.42 16.97 -9.16
C SER A 98 -6.93 16.57 -7.76
N ILE A 99 -6.75 15.32 -7.34
CA ILE A 99 -7.41 14.78 -6.12
C ILE A 99 -6.48 14.76 -4.91
N PHE A 100 -5.22 14.36 -5.09
CA PHE A 100 -4.29 14.16 -3.97
C PHE A 100 -4.11 15.38 -3.06
N PRO A 101 -4.11 16.63 -3.57
CA PRO A 101 -4.11 17.84 -2.74
C PRO A 101 -5.18 17.86 -1.63
N TYR A 102 -6.37 17.31 -1.88
CA TYR A 102 -7.49 17.35 -0.93
C TYR A 102 -7.33 16.36 0.23
N TRP A 103 -6.39 15.42 0.11
CA TRP A 103 -6.27 14.27 1.01
C TRP A 103 -5.05 14.39 1.95
N ASN A 104 -4.32 15.50 1.89
CA ASN A 104 -3.05 15.72 2.59
C ASN A 104 -3.16 15.69 4.13
N ASP A 105 -4.34 15.94 4.71
CA ASP A 105 -4.60 15.86 6.16
C ASP A 105 -5.36 14.58 6.56
N GLY A 106 -5.30 13.55 5.71
CA GLY A 106 -5.89 12.27 6.03
C GLY A 106 -5.08 11.48 7.05
N ASN A 107 -5.76 10.54 7.71
CA ASN A 107 -5.11 9.43 8.42
C ASN A 107 -5.44 8.13 7.67
N MET A 108 -4.46 7.24 7.55
CA MET A 108 -4.62 5.96 6.88
C MET A 108 -4.25 4.84 7.83
N GLU A 109 -5.08 3.81 7.80
CA GLU A 109 -4.84 2.60 8.55
C GLU A 109 -5.25 1.39 7.72
N PHE A 110 -4.43 0.36 7.77
CA PHE A 110 -4.78 -0.94 7.21
C PHE A 110 -4.99 -1.93 8.34
N LYS A 111 -5.87 -2.88 8.08
CA LYS A 111 -6.19 -3.98 8.97
C LYS A 111 -6.35 -5.25 8.15
N ASP A 112 -5.87 -6.36 8.71
CA ASP A 112 -6.00 -7.71 8.15
C ASP A 112 -5.47 -7.82 6.69
N ILE A 113 -4.25 -7.37 6.43
CA ILE A 113 -3.62 -7.48 5.09
C ILE A 113 -3.08 -8.90 4.91
N GLU A 114 -3.47 -9.55 3.80
CA GLU A 114 -2.79 -10.69 3.17
C GLU A 114 -2.04 -10.22 1.91
N ILE A 115 -0.81 -10.69 1.67
CA ILE A 115 -0.06 -10.43 0.44
C ILE A 115 0.35 -11.78 -0.14
N THR A 116 0.05 -11.99 -1.43
CA THR A 116 0.48 -13.17 -2.15
C THR A 116 1.10 -12.76 -3.48
N ALA A 117 2.38 -13.01 -3.64
CA ALA A 117 3.07 -12.77 -4.90
C ALA A 117 2.77 -13.92 -5.87
N LEU A 118 2.51 -13.60 -7.15
CA LEU A 118 2.16 -14.59 -8.17
C LEU A 118 3.31 -14.86 -9.17
N SER A 119 4.19 -13.88 -9.34
CA SER A 119 5.31 -13.86 -10.30
C SER A 119 6.46 -13.01 -9.76
N LYS A 120 7.68 -13.26 -10.26
CA LYS A 120 8.87 -12.40 -10.04
C LYS A 120 8.92 -11.20 -10.98
N GLU A 121 8.26 -11.33 -12.14
CA GLU A 121 8.25 -10.35 -13.22
C GLU A 121 6.82 -9.84 -13.43
N TYR A 122 6.72 -8.55 -13.76
CA TYR A 122 5.49 -7.83 -14.08
C TYR A 122 5.38 -7.57 -15.58
#